data_AF-A0A3N5P536-F1
#
_entry.id   AF-A0A3N5P536-F1
#
_cell.length_a   1.000
_cell.length_b   1.000
_cell.length_c   1.000
_cell.angle_alpha   90.00
_cell.angle_beta   90.00
_cell.angle_gamma   90.00
#
_symmetry.space_group_name_H-M   'P 1'
#
loop_
_entity.id
_entity.type
_entity.pdbx_description
1 polymer ?
#
loop_
_entity_poly.entity_id
_entity_poly.type
_entity_poly.pdbx_seq_one_letter_code
_entity_poly.pdbx_strand_id
1 'polypeptide(L)'
;MSSVLESKPVAQDNMLAEKLNFSRNLQAVTNKIHATNNVDEIMMELSPEICSLFNADRLTLYVVSEDKQSIISKVKMGLNQFKDLKLPISEQSIAGYCGTHKRVVNIADVYDDEELGAYSPQLHFLKEVDKRTGYR
;
A
#
# COMPACT_ATOMS: atom_id res chain seq x y z
N MET A 1 7.64 32.63 45.05
CA MET A 1 7.92 32.95 43.64
C MET A 1 9.17 32.16 43.28
N SER A 2 9.18 31.07 42.52
CA SER A 2 8.18 30.39 41.70
C SER A 2 8.68 28.94 41.53
N SER A 3 7.75 27.98 41.53
CA SER A 3 8.03 26.58 41.20
C SER A 3 8.29 26.48 39.70
N VAL A 4 9.46 25.96 39.30
CA VAL A 4 9.76 25.57 37.92
C VAL A 4 9.41 24.09 37.80
N LEU A 5 8.17 23.81 37.40
CA LEU A 5 7.72 22.49 36.97
C LEU A 5 8.24 22.26 35.56
N GLU A 6 9.36 21.56 35.46
CA GLU A 6 9.94 21.11 34.19
C GLU A 6 9.29 19.79 33.78
N SER A 7 8.13 19.88 33.11
CA SER A 7 7.37 18.73 32.62
C SER A 7 7.60 18.51 31.12
N LYS A 8 8.70 17.84 30.75
CA LYS A 8 8.90 17.24 29.41
C LYS A 8 9.89 16.04 29.44
N PRO A 9 9.45 14.83 29.83
CA PRO A 9 10.11 13.60 29.33
C PRO A 9 9.17 12.60 28.62
N VAL A 10 7.85 12.65 28.86
CA VAL A 10 6.92 11.57 28.45
C VAL A 10 6.78 11.42 26.92
N ALA A 11 6.87 12.53 26.17
CA ALA A 11 6.66 12.51 24.71
C ALA A 11 7.84 11.89 23.93
N GLN A 12 9.08 11.99 24.44
CA GLN A 12 10.25 11.41 23.77
C GLN A 12 10.36 9.91 23.99
N ASP A 13 10.02 9.44 25.20
CA ASP A 13 9.99 8.00 25.51
C ASP A 13 8.91 7.26 24.73
N ASN A 14 7.73 7.85 24.55
CA ASN A 14 6.67 7.25 23.73
C ASN A 14 7.07 7.14 22.25
N MET A 15 7.69 8.18 21.68
CA MET A 15 8.13 8.13 20.27
C MET A 15 9.23 7.07 20.05
N LEU A 16 10.11 6.87 21.04
CA LEU A 16 11.13 5.83 20.98
C LEU A 16 10.51 4.43 21.10
N ALA A 17 9.57 4.24 22.02
CA ALA A 17 8.85 2.97 22.19
C ALA A 17 8.05 2.60 20.92
N GLU A 18 7.36 3.57 20.30
CA GLU A 18 6.65 3.36 19.02
C GLU A 18 7.60 2.97 17.89
N LYS A 19 8.74 3.66 17.75
CA LYS A 19 9.77 3.31 16.75
C LYS A 19 10.32 1.91 16.95
N LEU A 20 10.55 1.51 18.20
CA LEU A 20 11.03 0.16 18.54
C LEU A 20 9.98 -0.90 18.21
N ASN A 21 8.72 -0.66 18.57
CA ASN A 21 7.61 -1.56 18.25
C ASN A 21 7.43 -1.70 16.73
N PHE A 22 7.46 -0.58 16.00
CA PHE A 22 7.40 -0.59 14.54
C PHE A 22 8.57 -1.38 13.94
N SER A 23 9.81 -1.12 14.39
CA SER A 23 10.98 -1.84 13.88
C SER A 23 10.90 -3.35 14.14
N ARG A 24 10.37 -3.76 15.30
CA ARG A 24 10.18 -5.18 15.64
C ARG A 24 9.11 -5.82 14.76
N ASN A 25 7.98 -5.15 14.59
CA ASN A 25 6.88 -5.64 13.76
C ASN A 25 7.30 -5.73 12.28
N LEU A 26 8.03 -4.73 11.79
CA LEU A 26 8.61 -4.74 10.45
C LEU A 26 9.52 -5.96 10.27
N GLN A 27 10.44 -6.21 11.21
CA GLN A 27 11.33 -7.37 11.16
C GLN A 27 10.57 -8.70 11.15
N ALA A 28 9.49 -8.81 11.95
CA ALA A 28 8.65 -10.00 11.97
C ALA A 28 7.97 -10.26 10.62
N VAL A 29 7.40 -9.21 10.01
CA VAL A 29 6.77 -9.29 8.67
C VAL A 29 7.81 -9.63 7.61
N THR A 30 8.99 -9.01 7.62
CA THR A 30 10.10 -9.31 6.70
C THR A 30 10.54 -10.76 6.80
N ASN A 31 10.66 -11.32 8.01
CA ASN A 31 11.01 -12.72 8.21
C ASN A 31 9.96 -13.66 7.61
N LYS A 32 8.67 -13.34 7.76
CA LYS A 32 7.59 -14.13 7.15
C LYS A 32 7.64 -14.06 5.62
N ILE A 33 7.86 -12.86 5.06
CA ILE A 33 8.04 -12.68 3.61
C ILE A 33 9.18 -13.56 3.09
N HIS A 34 10.30 -13.64 3.82
CA HIS A 34 11.44 -14.51 3.44
C HIS A 34 11.19 -16.01 3.62
N ALA A 35 10.28 -16.39 4.52
CA ALA A 35 9.93 -17.79 4.77
C ALA A 35 8.91 -18.34 3.75
N THR A 36 8.18 -17.46 3.07
CA THR A 36 7.19 -17.81 2.07
C THR A 36 7.85 -18.15 0.72
N ASN A 37 7.40 -19.25 0.09
CA ASN A 37 7.95 -19.72 -1.19
C ASN A 37 7.23 -19.17 -2.43
N ASN A 38 6.06 -18.55 -2.25
CA ASN A 38 5.23 -18.08 -3.35
C ASN A 38 4.67 -16.67 -3.09
N VAL A 39 4.78 -15.77 -4.06
CA VAL A 39 4.21 -14.42 -4.01
C VAL A 39 2.70 -14.44 -3.74
N ASP A 40 2.00 -15.46 -4.22
CA ASP A 40 0.57 -15.62 -3.98
C ASP A 40 0.23 -15.76 -2.49
N GLU A 41 1.06 -16.47 -1.73
CA GLU A 41 0.88 -16.64 -0.29
C GLU A 41 1.13 -15.31 0.44
N ILE A 42 2.12 -14.53 0.00
CA ILE A 42 2.34 -13.15 0.49
C ILE A 42 1.09 -12.30 0.24
N MET A 43 0.54 -12.35 -0.97
CA MET A 43 -0.65 -11.59 -1.36
C MET A 43 -1.89 -11.96 -0.53
N MET A 44 -2.02 -13.22 -0.11
CA MET A 44 -3.22 -13.70 0.58
C MET A 44 -3.11 -13.63 2.10
N GLU A 45 -1.98 -14.09 2.66
CA GLU A 45 -1.79 -14.32 4.09
C GLU A 45 -1.11 -13.15 4.80
N LEU A 46 -0.14 -12.50 4.14
CA LEU A 46 0.63 -11.41 4.76
C LEU A 46 0.01 -10.03 4.56
N SER A 47 -0.90 -9.87 3.60
CA SER A 47 -1.60 -8.60 3.36
C SER A 47 -2.21 -7.96 4.62
N PRO A 48 -2.94 -8.69 5.51
CA PRO A 48 -3.49 -8.09 6.73
C PRO A 48 -2.41 -7.62 7.71
N GLU A 49 -1.29 -8.34 7.82
CA GLU A 49 -0.18 -7.96 8.70
C GLU A 49 0.55 -6.72 8.18
N ILE A 50 0.75 -6.64 6.86
CA ILE A 50 1.32 -5.46 6.21
C ILE A 50 0.39 -4.25 6.38
N CYS A 51 -0.92 -4.42 6.18
CA CYS A 51 -1.91 -3.37 6.46
C CYS A 51 -1.80 -2.85 7.90
N SER A 52 -1.76 -3.75 8.88
CA SER A 52 -1.61 -3.39 10.30
C SER A 52 -0.31 -2.64 10.58
N LEU A 53 0.81 -3.07 9.98
CA LEU A 53 2.11 -2.42 10.14
C LEU A 53 2.12 -0.97 9.66
N PHE A 54 1.47 -0.70 8.52
CA PHE A 54 1.41 0.64 7.92
C PHE A 54 0.15 1.43 8.33
N ASN A 55 -0.66 0.88 9.25
CA ASN A 55 -1.93 1.45 9.65
C ASN A 55 -2.84 1.78 8.44
N ALA A 56 -2.77 0.91 7.43
CA ALA A 56 -3.51 1.01 6.19
C ALA A 56 -4.76 0.14 6.24
N ASP A 57 -5.84 0.64 5.66
CA ASP A 57 -7.09 -0.10 5.54
C ASP A 57 -6.97 -1.24 4.50
N ARG A 58 -6.29 -0.97 3.38
CA ARG A 58 -6.11 -1.93 2.29
C ARG A 58 -4.72 -1.89 1.70
N LEU A 59 -4.30 -3.05 1.21
CA LEU A 59 -3.11 -3.25 0.41
C LEU A 59 -3.51 -3.98 -0.87
N THR A 60 -2.89 -3.61 -1.99
CA THR A 60 -2.94 -4.39 -3.22
C THR A 60 -1.53 -4.53 -3.75
N LEU A 61 -1.10 -5.78 -3.95
CA LEU A 61 0.16 -6.09 -4.58
C LEU A 61 -0.08 -6.41 -6.06
N TYR A 62 0.87 -6.02 -6.90
CA TYR A 62 0.85 -6.26 -8.33
C TYR A 62 2.12 -7.01 -8.73
N VAL A 63 1.98 -8.05 -9.55
CA VAL A 63 3.07 -8.81 -10.15
C VAL A 63 3.12 -8.49 -11.63
N VAL A 64 4.31 -8.18 -12.14
CA VAL A 64 4.52 -7.97 -13.58
C VAL A 64 4.34 -9.30 -14.30
N SER A 65 3.51 -9.32 -15.35
CA SER A 65 3.31 -10.49 -16.20
C SER A 65 4.59 -10.87 -16.96
N GLU A 66 4.66 -12.11 -17.42
CA GLU A 66 5.83 -12.63 -18.14
C GLU A 66 6.14 -11.86 -19.43
N ASP A 67 5.10 -11.37 -20.13
CA ASP A 67 5.22 -10.51 -21.30
C ASP A 67 5.72 -9.08 -20.98
N LYS A 68 5.81 -8.72 -19.70
CA LYS A 68 6.16 -7.38 -19.18
C LYS A 68 5.29 -6.24 -19.72
N GLN A 69 4.11 -6.56 -20.26
CA GLN A 69 3.17 -5.57 -20.79
C GLN A 69 2.08 -5.22 -19.77
N SER A 70 1.92 -6.04 -18.73
CA SER A 70 0.85 -5.89 -17.76
C SER A 70 1.28 -6.21 -16.35
N ILE A 71 0.44 -5.80 -15.41
CA ILE A 71 0.52 -6.12 -14.00
C ILE A 71 -0.75 -6.86 -13.58
N ILE A 72 -0.58 -7.87 -12.75
CA ILE A 72 -1.64 -8.75 -12.27
C ILE A 72 -1.69 -8.62 -10.76
N SER A 73 -2.84 -8.26 -10.21
CA SER A 73 -3.10 -8.30 -8.77
C SER A 73 -4.15 -9.35 -8.44
N LYS A 74 -3.98 -10.04 -7.32
CA LYS A 74 -5.03 -10.87 -6.74
C LYS A 74 -5.92 -10.01 -5.85
N VAL A 75 -7.18 -9.86 -6.25
CA VAL A 75 -8.18 -9.11 -5.47
C VAL A 75 -9.07 -10.08 -4.72
N LYS A 76 -9.21 -9.88 -3.40
CA LYS A 76 -10.20 -10.59 -2.56
C LYS A 76 -11.60 -10.08 -2.89
N MET A 77 -12.39 -10.88 -3.60
CA MET A 77 -13.82 -10.67 -3.85
C MET A 77 -14.61 -11.49 -2.82
N GLY A 78 -14.91 -10.89 -1.67
CA GLY A 78 -15.68 -11.54 -0.61
C GLY A 78 -14.92 -12.66 0.12
N LEU A 79 -15.67 -13.57 0.76
CA LEU A 79 -15.12 -14.51 1.74
C LEU A 79 -14.25 -15.62 1.15
N ASN A 80 -14.33 -15.94 -0.15
CA ASN A 80 -13.62 -17.08 -0.75
C ASN A 80 -13.33 -16.96 -2.26
N GLN A 81 -13.52 -15.81 -2.91
CA GLN A 81 -13.22 -15.67 -4.34
C GLN A 81 -12.08 -14.70 -4.54
N PHE A 82 -11.01 -15.17 -5.17
CA PHE A 82 -9.93 -14.31 -5.64
C PHE A 82 -10.11 -14.13 -7.14
N LYS A 83 -10.13 -12.88 -7.60
CA LYS A 83 -10.11 -12.59 -9.04
C LYS A 83 -8.84 -11.85 -9.38
N ASP A 84 -8.18 -12.33 -10.43
CA ASP A 84 -7.04 -11.64 -11.00
C ASP A 84 -7.54 -10.39 -11.74
N LEU A 85 -7.02 -9.24 -11.32
CA LEU A 85 -7.19 -7.98 -12.02
C LEU A 85 -5.90 -7.73 -12.81
N LYS A 86 -6.02 -7.81 -14.14
CA LYS A 86 -4.95 -7.50 -15.09
C LYS A 86 -5.07 -6.06 -15.55
N LEU A 87 -4.05 -5.26 -15.34
CA LEU A 87 -3.95 -3.88 -15.84
C LEU A 87 -2.72 -3.74 -16.76
N PRO A 88 -2.81 -3.00 -17.86
CA PRO A 88 -1.64 -2.71 -18.69
C PRO A 88 -0.64 -1.82 -17.91
N ILE A 89 0.66 -2.00 -18.19
CA ILE A 89 1.70 -1.08 -17.73
C ILE A 89 1.64 0.16 -18.64
N SER A 90 0.81 1.11 -18.25
CA SER A 90 0.59 2.37 -18.97
C SER A 90 0.39 3.52 -17.99
N GLU A 91 0.48 4.75 -18.48
CA GLU A 91 0.23 5.95 -17.67
C GLU A 91 -1.23 6.15 -17.30
N GLN A 92 -2.15 5.32 -17.82
CA GLN A 92 -3.60 5.48 -17.64
C GLN A 92 -4.13 4.96 -16.30
N SER A 93 -3.27 4.42 -15.44
CA SER A 93 -3.63 3.96 -14.10
C SER A 93 -2.50 4.22 -13.12
N ILE A 94 -2.80 4.40 -11.83
CA ILE A 94 -1.79 4.65 -10.80
C ILE A 94 -0.77 3.50 -10.73
N ALA A 95 -1.24 2.25 -10.68
CA ALA A 95 -0.37 1.09 -10.64
C ALA A 95 0.47 0.95 -11.91
N GLY A 96 -0.12 1.21 -13.09
CA GLY A 96 0.59 1.20 -14.37
C GLY A 96 1.65 2.32 -14.45
N TYR A 97 1.32 3.53 -14.00
CA TYR A 97 2.23 4.67 -13.95
C TYR A 97 3.43 4.39 -13.05
N CYS A 98 3.20 3.85 -11.86
CA CYS A 98 4.27 3.41 -10.95
C CYS A 98 5.14 2.31 -11.59
N GLY A 99 4.53 1.36 -12.31
CA GLY A 99 5.24 0.30 -13.05
C GLY A 99 6.15 0.86 -14.16
N THR A 100 5.66 1.86 -14.90
CA THR A 100 6.39 2.53 -15.99
C THR A 100 7.53 3.40 -15.46
N HIS A 101 7.24 4.27 -14.49
CA HIS A 101 8.18 5.30 -14.03
C HIS A 101 9.10 4.83 -12.89
N LYS A 102 8.76 3.73 -12.20
CA LYS A 102 9.48 3.20 -11.03
C LYS A 102 9.70 4.25 -9.94
N ARG A 103 8.70 5.13 -9.75
CA ARG A 103 8.69 6.17 -8.74
C ARG A 103 7.62 5.89 -7.71
N VAL A 104 7.90 6.27 -6.47
CA VAL A 104 6.90 6.30 -5.40
C VAL A 104 6.01 7.51 -5.62
N VAL A 105 4.70 7.29 -5.54
CA VAL A 105 3.67 8.30 -5.72
C VAL A 105 2.84 8.33 -4.44
N ASN A 106 2.58 9.53 -3.91
CA ASN A 106 1.72 9.72 -2.74
C ASN A 106 0.60 10.69 -3.12
N ILE A 107 -0.63 10.18 -3.21
CA ILE A 107 -1.80 10.93 -3.66
C ILE A 107 -2.73 11.05 -2.46
N ALA A 108 -3.11 12.28 -2.11
CA ALA A 108 -4.03 12.53 -1.00
C ALA A 108 -5.47 12.20 -1.39
N ASP A 109 -5.91 12.58 -2.59
CA ASP A 109 -7.22 12.23 -3.12
C ASP A 109 -7.14 11.72 -4.57
N VAL A 110 -7.39 10.42 -4.76
CA VAL A 110 -7.39 9.78 -6.09
C VAL A 110 -8.56 10.23 -6.97
N TYR A 111 -9.54 10.97 -6.43
CA TYR A 111 -10.64 11.56 -7.20
C TYR A 111 -10.35 12.99 -7.66
N ASP A 112 -9.25 13.59 -7.22
CA ASP A 112 -8.79 14.91 -7.68
C ASP A 112 -7.97 14.76 -8.97
N ASP A 113 -8.59 15.12 -10.09
CA ASP A 113 -7.97 15.05 -11.41
C ASP A 113 -6.80 16.06 -11.56
N GLU A 114 -6.76 17.16 -10.79
CA GLU A 114 -5.64 18.11 -10.80
C GLU A 114 -4.42 17.52 -10.09
N GLU A 115 -4.62 16.84 -8.95
CA GLU A 115 -3.54 16.15 -8.22
C GLU A 115 -2.94 15.02 -9.06
N LEU A 116 -3.77 14.24 -9.75
CA LEU A 116 -3.30 13.21 -10.69
C LEU A 116 -2.55 13.83 -11.88
N GLY A 117 -3.07 14.93 -12.42
CA GLY A 117 -2.45 15.67 -13.51
C GLY A 117 -1.06 16.20 -13.20
N ALA A 118 -0.77 16.51 -11.93
CA ALA A 118 0.56 16.93 -11.47
C ALA A 118 1.63 15.83 -11.64
N TYR A 119 1.23 14.54 -11.66
CA TYR A 119 2.12 13.42 -11.94
C TYR A 119 2.22 13.10 -13.43
N SER A 120 1.09 12.95 -14.12
CA SER A 120 1.03 12.82 -15.58
C SER A 120 -0.33 13.26 -16.11
N PRO A 121 -0.39 13.97 -17.24
CA PRO A 121 -1.66 14.35 -17.88
C PRO A 121 -2.48 13.15 -18.39
N GLN A 122 -1.89 11.96 -18.47
CA GLN A 122 -2.58 10.73 -18.88
C GLN A 122 -3.06 9.92 -17.67
N LEU A 123 -2.66 10.30 -16.45
CA LEU A 123 -2.98 9.58 -15.22
C LEU A 123 -4.43 9.81 -14.83
N HIS A 124 -5.19 8.72 -14.77
CA HIS A 124 -6.57 8.73 -14.32
C HIS A 124 -6.79 7.60 -13.32
N PHE A 125 -7.65 7.86 -12.34
CA PHE A 125 -8.08 6.82 -11.41
C PHE A 125 -9.14 5.93 -12.05
N LEU A 126 -8.93 4.61 -11.98
CA LEU A 126 -9.84 3.61 -12.53
C LEU A 126 -11.07 3.42 -11.62
N LYS A 127 -12.00 4.38 -11.65
CA LYS A 127 -13.25 4.39 -10.85
C LYS A 127 -14.11 3.14 -11.03
N GLU A 128 -13.95 2.41 -12.14
CA GLU A 128 -14.64 1.15 -12.40
C GLU A 128 -14.23 0.03 -11.43
N VAL A 129 -12.99 0.04 -10.92
CA VAL A 129 -12.51 -0.95 -9.95
C VAL A 129 -13.23 -0.77 -8.61
N ASP A 130 -13.38 0.48 -8.16
CA ASP A 130 -14.15 0.82 -6.95
C ASP A 130 -15.63 0.44 -7.09
N LYS A 131 -16.25 0.77 -8.23
CA LYS A 131 -17.63 0.36 -8.53
C LYS A 131 -17.82 -1.16 -8.52
N ARG A 132 -16.84 -1.91 -9.01
CA ARG A 132 -16.87 -3.38 -9.05
C ARG A 132 -16.61 -4.04 -7.69
N THR A 133 -15.82 -3.39 -6.85
CA THR A 133 -15.50 -3.88 -5.49
C THR A 133 -16.49 -3.37 -4.44
N GLY A 134 -17.32 -2.38 -4.79
CA GLY A 134 -18.30 -1.76 -3.91
C GLY A 134 -17.67 -0.85 -2.85
N TYR A 135 -16.44 -0.37 -3.09
CA TYR A 135 -15.69 0.40 -2.10
C TYR A 135 -15.72 1.90 -2.39
N ARG A 136 -15.90 2.69 -1.33
CA ARG A 136 -15.67 4.13 -1.28
C ARG A 136 -15.22 4.48 0.14
#